data_AF-A0A353F048-F1
#
_entry.id   AF-A0A353F048-F1
#
_cell.length_a   1.000
_cell.length_b   1.000
_cell.length_c   1.000
_cell.angle_alpha   90.00
_cell.angle_beta   90.00
_cell.angle_gamma   90.00
#
_symmetry.space_group_name_H-M   'P 1'
#
loop_
_entity.id
_entity.type
_entity.pdbx_description
1 polymer ?
#
loop_
_entity_poly.entity_id
_entity_poly.type
_entity_poly.pdbx_seq_one_letter_code
_entity_poly.pdbx_strand_id
1 'polypeptide(L)'
;MLTKCEKDIANITAELAAIQDYDATIRKRKAEMKSSIDILGEIVKEGAISDSNLRLLIEDIVISECGGKLSINIHLKAAFRSHLDIYDENGQLTDKAFAVS
;
A
#
# COMPACT_ATOMS: atom_id res chain seq x y z
N MET A 1 -56.61 9.16 0.20
CA MET A 1 -55.90 8.18 1.05
C MET A 1 -54.92 7.34 0.22
N LEU A 2 -55.34 6.73 -0.89
CA LEU A 2 -54.46 6.02 -1.83
C LEU A 2 -53.25 6.84 -2.30
N THR A 3 -53.49 8.09 -2.71
CA THR A 3 -52.43 9.01 -3.15
C THR A 3 -51.37 9.33 -2.09
N LYS A 4 -51.75 9.28 -0.80
CA LYS A 4 -50.80 9.46 0.30
C LYS A 4 -49.95 8.20 0.47
N CYS A 5 -50.57 7.02 0.43
CA CYS A 5 -49.83 5.75 0.43
C CYS A 5 -48.87 5.64 -0.77
N GLU A 6 -49.29 6.00 -1.97
CA GLU A 6 -48.42 5.96 -3.16
C GLU A 6 -47.21 6.89 -3.02
N LYS A 7 -47.43 8.07 -2.46
CA LYS A 7 -46.34 9.02 -2.17
C LYS A 7 -45.40 8.50 -1.08
N ASP A 8 -45.94 7.90 -0.04
CA ASP A 8 -45.16 7.32 1.06
C ASP A 8 -44.33 6.11 0.55
N ILE A 9 -44.91 5.25 -0.29
CA ILE A 9 -44.20 4.13 -0.95
C ILE A 9 -43.06 4.66 -1.83
N ALA A 10 -43.32 5.67 -2.66
CA ALA A 10 -42.30 6.26 -3.52
C ALA A 10 -41.14 6.85 -2.70
N ASN A 11 -41.45 7.51 -1.58
CA ASN A 11 -40.46 8.13 -0.72
C ASN A 11 -39.58 7.08 -0.02
N ILE A 12 -40.19 6.04 0.57
CA ILE A 12 -39.46 4.93 1.22
C ILE A 12 -38.62 4.16 0.20
N THR A 13 -39.12 3.97 -1.02
CA THR A 13 -38.36 3.28 -2.09
C THR A 13 -37.11 4.09 -2.49
N ALA A 14 -37.24 5.42 -2.58
CA ALA A 14 -36.10 6.29 -2.85
C ALA A 14 -35.05 6.27 -1.72
N GLU A 15 -35.50 6.27 -0.46
CA GLU A 15 -34.61 6.15 0.71
C GLU A 15 -33.88 4.80 0.72
N LEU A 16 -34.57 3.70 0.41
CA LEU A 16 -33.97 2.36 0.32
C LEU A 16 -32.89 2.29 -0.77
N ALA A 17 -33.15 2.87 -1.94
CA ALA A 17 -32.18 2.91 -3.03
C ALA A 17 -30.92 3.71 -2.66
N ALA A 18 -31.09 4.85 -1.99
CA ALA A 18 -29.95 5.65 -1.51
C ALA A 18 -29.12 4.88 -0.48
N ILE A 19 -29.77 4.20 0.47
CA ILE A 19 -29.07 3.37 1.47
C ILE A 19 -28.29 2.23 0.83
N GLN A 20 -28.88 1.53 -0.15
CA GLN A 20 -28.18 0.46 -0.87
C GLN A 20 -26.91 0.96 -1.58
N ASP A 21 -26.95 2.14 -2.18
CA ASP A 21 -25.79 2.75 -2.83
C ASP A 21 -24.68 3.11 -1.82
N TYR A 22 -25.06 3.64 -0.65
CA TYR A 22 -24.12 3.85 0.45
C TYR A 22 -23.51 2.53 0.94
N ASP A 23 -24.31 1.48 1.08
CA ASP A 23 -23.84 0.18 1.55
C ASP A 23 -22.83 -0.45 0.57
N ALA A 24 -23.10 -0.34 -0.74
CA ALA A 24 -22.18 -0.75 -1.79
C ALA A 24 -20.87 0.04 -1.75
N THR A 25 -20.96 1.36 -1.59
CA THR A 25 -19.81 2.26 -1.50
C THR A 25 -18.95 1.95 -0.27
N ILE A 26 -19.57 1.74 0.89
CA ILE A 26 -18.88 1.39 2.14
C ILE A 26 -18.18 0.04 2.00
N ARG A 27 -18.85 -0.98 1.45
CA ARG A 27 -18.25 -2.31 1.23
C ARG A 27 -17.05 -2.23 0.29
N LYS A 28 -17.16 -1.47 -0.80
CA LYS A 28 -16.06 -1.24 -1.73
C LYS A 28 -14.85 -0.60 -1.03
N ARG A 29 -15.06 0.52 -0.34
CA ARG A 29 -13.97 1.21 0.38
C ARG A 29 -13.34 0.33 1.46
N LYS A 30 -14.16 -0.43 2.19
CA LYS A 30 -13.66 -1.39 3.19
C LYS A 30 -12.80 -2.48 2.56
N ALA A 31 -13.18 -3.00 1.40
CA ALA A 31 -12.39 -3.98 0.67
C ALA A 31 -11.05 -3.40 0.17
N GLU A 32 -11.07 -2.18 -0.37
CA GLU A 32 -9.86 -1.46 -0.83
C GLU A 32 -8.87 -1.21 0.32
N MET A 33 -9.37 -0.88 1.52
CA MET A 33 -8.53 -0.59 2.69
C MET A 33 -8.10 -1.82 3.48
N LYS A 34 -8.74 -2.98 3.28
CA LYS A 34 -8.54 -4.17 4.12
C LYS A 34 -7.09 -4.64 4.13
N SER A 35 -6.46 -4.70 2.96
CA SER A 35 -5.06 -5.13 2.81
C SER A 35 -4.12 -4.25 3.65
N SER A 36 -4.27 -2.93 3.56
CA SER A 36 -3.45 -1.99 4.33
C SER A 36 -3.67 -2.10 5.84
N ILE A 37 -4.91 -2.33 6.28
CA ILE A 37 -5.24 -2.50 7.69
C ILE A 37 -4.63 -3.78 8.25
N ASP A 38 -4.70 -4.87 7.49
CA ASP A 38 -4.16 -6.17 7.91
C ASP A 38 -2.63 -6.09 8.07
N ILE A 39 -1.92 -5.46 7.11
CA ILE A 39 -0.46 -5.23 7.19
C ILE A 39 -0.09 -4.38 8.40
N LEU A 40 -0.80 -3.26 8.63
CA LEU A 40 -0.54 -2.40 9.78
C LEU A 40 -0.81 -3.13 11.11
N GLY A 41 -1.84 -3.98 11.15
CA GLY A 41 -2.14 -4.82 12.31
C GLY A 41 -1.01 -5.79 12.65
N GLU A 42 -0.41 -6.43 11.63
CA GLU A 42 0.76 -7.30 11.81
C GLU A 42 1.98 -6.52 12.31
N ILE A 43 2.30 -5.37 11.72
CA ILE A 43 3.43 -4.53 12.13
C ILE A 43 3.28 -4.07 13.58
N VAL A 44 2.07 -3.65 13.99
CA VAL A 44 1.81 -3.23 15.38
C VAL A 44 1.96 -4.39 16.35
N LYS A 45 1.53 -5.60 15.96
CA LYS A 45 1.63 -6.80 16.79
C LYS A 45 3.07 -7.28 16.95
N GLU A 46 3.85 -7.28 15.87
CA GLU A 46 5.24 -7.77 15.88
C GLU A 46 6.23 -6.70 16.31
N GLY A 47 5.84 -5.42 16.27
CA GLY A 47 6.72 -4.27 16.54
C GLY A 47 7.77 -4.03 15.45
N ALA A 48 7.71 -4.77 14.35
CA ALA A 48 8.64 -4.71 13.23
C ALA A 48 7.92 -5.02 11.91
N ILE A 49 8.54 -4.64 10.79
CA ILE A 49 8.05 -5.01 9.45
C ILE A 49 8.59 -6.41 9.12
N SER A 50 7.70 -7.36 8.86
CA SER A 50 8.07 -8.71 8.41
C SER A 50 8.69 -8.71 7.00
N ASP A 51 9.48 -9.73 6.66
CA ASP A 51 10.06 -9.90 5.32
C ASP A 51 8.98 -9.91 4.22
N SER A 52 7.86 -10.59 4.47
CA SER A 52 6.70 -10.60 3.57
C SER A 52 6.16 -9.19 3.31
N ASN A 53 6.09 -8.37 4.35
CA ASN A 53 5.61 -6.99 4.26
C ASN A 53 6.64 -6.08 3.55
N LEU A 54 7.94 -6.32 3.72
CA LEU A 54 9.00 -5.59 3.00
C LEU A 54 8.96 -5.88 1.49
N ARG A 55 8.64 -7.10 1.07
CA ARG A 55 8.52 -7.45 -0.36
C ARG A 55 7.42 -6.66 -1.09
N LEU A 56 6.39 -6.21 -0.37
CA LEU A 56 5.34 -5.36 -0.95
C LEU A 56 5.85 -3.98 -1.36
N LEU A 57 6.96 -3.52 -0.77
CA LEU A 57 7.61 -2.25 -1.12
C LEU A 57 8.40 -2.34 -2.42
N ILE A 58 8.72 -3.54 -2.91
CA ILE A 58 9.53 -3.69 -4.13
C ILE A 58 8.65 -3.35 -5.35
N GLU A 59 9.18 -2.48 -6.20
CA GLU A 59 8.63 -2.18 -7.52
C GLU A 59 9.10 -3.20 -8.55
N ASP A 60 10.40 -3.34 -8.71
CA ASP A 60 11.04 -4.36 -9.53
C ASP A 60 12.47 -4.66 -9.04
N ILE A 61 13.07 -5.69 -9.63
CA ILE A 61 14.47 -6.08 -9.41
C ILE A 61 15.14 -6.21 -10.77
N VAL A 62 16.17 -5.41 -11.03
CA VAL A 62 16.94 -5.42 -12.27
C VAL A 62 18.32 -5.98 -12.01
N ILE A 63 18.63 -7.10 -12.66
CA ILE A 63 19.93 -7.78 -12.57
C ILE A 63 20.66 -7.58 -13.89
N SER A 64 21.89 -7.11 -13.84
CA SER A 64 22.74 -6.93 -15.02
C SER A 64 24.19 -7.33 -14.73
N GLU A 65 24.91 -7.76 -15.76
CA GLU A 65 26.33 -8.05 -15.67
C GLU A 65 27.09 -7.07 -16.57
N CYS A 66 28.11 -6.40 -16.02
CA CYS A 66 28.94 -5.46 -16.76
C CYS A 66 30.40 -5.61 -16.34
N GLY A 67 31.30 -5.82 -17.29
CA GLY A 67 32.74 -5.95 -17.03
C GLY A 67 33.09 -7.13 -16.11
N GLY A 68 32.33 -8.23 -16.19
CA GLY A 68 32.52 -9.41 -15.34
C GLY A 68 32.08 -9.23 -13.88
N LYS A 69 31.32 -8.17 -13.58
CA LYS A 69 30.75 -7.90 -12.26
C LYS A 69 29.22 -7.92 -12.34
N LEU A 70 28.60 -8.54 -11.35
CA LEU A 70 27.14 -8.58 -11.19
C LEU A 70 26.66 -7.30 -10.50
N SER A 71 25.59 -6.71 -11.05
CA SER A 71 24.89 -5.56 -10.50
C SER A 71 23.44 -5.94 -10.25
N ILE A 72 22.93 -5.60 -9.06
CA ILE A 72 21.55 -5.85 -8.65
C ILE A 72 20.97 -4.52 -8.21
N ASN A 73 19.88 -4.11 -8.84
CA ASN A 73 19.16 -2.89 -8.52
C ASN A 73 17.75 -3.28 -8.05
N ILE A 74 17.38 -2.84 -6.84
CA ILE A 74 16.05 -3.09 -6.27
C ILE A 74 15.36 -1.73 -6.19
N HIS A 75 14.30 -1.54 -6.97
CA HIS A 75 13.50 -0.32 -6.92
C HIS A 75 12.38 -0.47 -5.89
N LEU A 76 12.12 0.58 -5.12
CA LEU A 76 11.11 0.58 -4.06
C LEU A 76 10.01 1.60 -4.33
N LYS A 77 8.75 1.23 -4.06
CA LYS A 77 7.53 2.04 -4.20
C LYS A 77 7.37 3.10 -3.10
N ALA A 78 8.42 3.85 -2.77
CA ALA A 78 8.35 4.89 -1.76
C ALA A 78 9.37 6.00 -1.99
N ALA A 79 9.01 7.21 -1.57
CA ALA A 79 9.89 8.37 -1.55
C ALA A 79 10.85 8.29 -0.35
N PHE A 80 11.84 7.40 -0.43
CA PHE A 80 12.93 7.35 0.56
C PHE A 80 13.89 8.52 0.37
N ARG A 81 14.61 8.86 1.45
CA ARG A 81 15.73 9.80 1.35
C ARG A 81 16.85 9.16 0.55
N SER A 82 17.33 9.89 -0.44
CA SER A 82 18.49 9.48 -1.24
C SER A 82 19.75 9.49 -0.37
N HIS A 83 20.32 8.32 -0.19
CA HIS A 83 21.59 8.10 0.48
C HIS A 83 22.40 7.08 -0.32
N LEU A 84 23.71 7.10 -0.13
CA LEU A 84 24.67 6.19 -0.74
C LEU A 84 25.51 5.59 0.37
N ASP A 85 25.45 4.27 0.52
CA ASP A 85 26.31 3.51 1.41
C ASP A 85 27.22 2.63 0.57
N ILE A 86 28.53 2.69 0.81
CA ILE A 86 29.54 1.87 0.13
C ILE A 86 30.11 0.87 1.14
N TYR A 87 30.19 -0.40 0.75
CA TYR A 87 30.69 -1.49 1.58
C TYR A 87 31.94 -2.11 0.93
N ASP A 88 32.86 -2.60 1.76
CA ASP A 88 33.99 -3.40 1.31
C ASP A 88 33.61 -4.85 1.00
N GLU A 89 34.60 -5.65 0.60
CA GLU A 89 34.44 -7.08 0.31
C GLU A 89 34.03 -7.95 1.51
N ASN A 90 34.22 -7.46 2.74
CA ASN A 90 33.81 -8.13 3.98
C ASN A 90 32.42 -7.67 4.45
N GLY A 91 31.74 -6.82 3.68
CA GLY A 91 30.45 -6.23 4.05
C GLY A 91 30.56 -5.16 5.13
N GLN A 92 31.75 -4.62 5.42
CA GLN A 92 31.90 -3.49 6.31
C GLN A 92 31.67 -2.17 5.57
N LEU A 93 30.93 -1.28 6.20
CA LEU A 93 30.65 0.05 5.66
C LEU A 93 31.93 0.88 5.60
N THR A 94 32.27 1.38 4.41
CA THR A 94 33.46 2.19 4.17
C THR A 94 33.17 3.65 3.89
N ASP A 95 32.02 3.97 3.30
CA ASP A 95 31.64 5.36 3.01
C ASP A 95 30.12 5.56 3.05
N LYS A 96 29.69 6.80 3.35
CA LYS A 96 28.30 7.22 3.37
C LYS A 96 28.13 8.64 2.85
N ALA A 97 27.19 8.84 1.94
CA ALA A 97 26.76 10.16 1.49
C ALA A 97 25.24 10.31 1.54
N PHE A 98 24.76 11.51 1.86
CA PHE A 98 23.35 11.86 1.78
C PHE A 98 23.18 12.94 0.72
N ALA A 99 22.20 12.77 -0.18
CA ALA A 99 21.81 13.88 -1.03
C ALA A 99 21.01 14.87 -0.19
N VAL A 100 21.44 16.13 -0.16
CA VAL A 100 20.62 17.22 0.39
C VAL A 100 19.52 17.49 -0.63
N SER A 101 18.28 17.19 -0.25
CA SER A 101 17.07 17.51 -1.02
C SER A 101 16.79 19.01 -1.02
#